data_AF-A0A834PY76-F1
#
_entry.id   AF-A0A834PY76-F1
#
_cell.length_a   1.000
_cell.length_b   1.000
_cell.length_c   1.000
_cell.angle_alpha   90.00
_cell.angle_beta   90.00
_cell.angle_gamma   90.00
#
_symmetry.space_group_name_H-M   'P 1'
#
loop_
_entity.id
_entity.type
_entity.pdbx_description
1 polymer ?
#
loop_
_entity_poly.entity_id
_entity_poly.type
_entity_poly.pdbx_seq_one_letter_code
_entity_poly.pdbx_strand_id
1 'polypeptide(L)'
;MFQCVHFWGWRSLESSSGQGHTKTDKEMTVFQTSMCSILTQKKPAVLYGFFLETMSYVKNDLLRIRIAACKLAGIIVKQLSVHYLKKLDWPALRNSLQELQLDSDPGVRKAALETLKVLDSCSQHWQLALGLP
;
A
#
# COMPACT_ATOMS: atom_id res chain seq x y z
N MET A 1 -23.87 1.40 -9.56
CA MET A 1 -22.43 1.75 -9.63
C MET A 1 -21.99 2.23 -8.25
N PHE A 2 -21.71 1.29 -7.35
CA PHE A 2 -21.26 1.56 -5.97
C PHE A 2 -20.00 0.74 -5.78
N GLN A 3 -18.79 1.29 -5.94
CA GLN A 3 -17.63 0.39 -5.72
C GLN A 3 -16.28 0.98 -5.34
N CYS A 4 -16.07 2.29 -5.27
CA CYS A 4 -14.74 2.81 -4.89
C CYS A 4 -14.74 4.11 -4.07
N VAL A 5 -15.83 4.47 -3.38
CA VAL A 5 -15.93 5.78 -2.70
C VAL A 5 -14.95 5.90 -1.50
N HIS A 6 -14.33 4.80 -1.05
CA HIS A 6 -13.41 4.77 0.09
C HIS A 6 -11.95 4.49 -0.27
N PHE A 7 -11.64 4.16 -1.52
CA PHE A 7 -10.27 3.82 -1.88
C PHE A 7 -9.44 5.08 -2.13
N TRP A 8 -8.56 5.41 -1.19
CA TRP A 8 -7.77 6.63 -1.25
C TRP A 8 -6.73 6.67 -2.39
N GLY A 9 -6.51 5.57 -3.12
CA GLY A 9 -5.76 5.58 -4.38
C GLY A 9 -6.57 6.00 -5.62
N TRP A 10 -7.85 6.37 -5.47
CA TRP A 10 -8.75 6.70 -6.57
C TRP A 10 -8.37 7.94 -7.38
N ARG A 11 -7.73 8.96 -6.79
CA ARG A 11 -7.40 10.21 -7.53
C ARG A 11 -6.44 10.00 -8.72
N SER A 12 -5.58 8.98 -8.69
CA SER A 12 -4.77 8.60 -9.87
C SER A 12 -5.62 7.87 -10.93
N LEU A 13 -6.68 7.17 -10.49
CA LEU A 13 -7.59 6.38 -11.34
C LEU A 13 -8.56 7.25 -12.17
N GLU A 14 -8.93 8.44 -11.68
CA GLU A 14 -9.87 9.38 -12.34
C GLU A 14 -9.29 10.07 -13.58
N SER A 15 -7.97 10.16 -13.71
CA SER A 15 -7.35 10.85 -14.85
C SER A 15 -7.42 10.00 -16.12
N SER A 16 -8.48 10.20 -16.91
CA SER A 16 -8.56 9.68 -18.27
C SER A 16 -7.67 10.50 -19.22
N SER A 17 -6.99 9.78 -20.12
CA SER A 17 -6.39 10.26 -21.38
C SER A 17 -5.34 11.37 -21.33
N GLY A 18 -4.07 10.97 -21.49
CA GLY A 18 -3.20 11.62 -22.47
C GLY A 18 -2.14 12.60 -21.96
N GLN A 19 -2.15 13.02 -20.69
CA GLN A 19 -1.19 14.02 -20.21
C GLN A 19 -0.39 13.52 -18.99
N GLY A 20 0.87 13.13 -19.23
CA GLY A 20 1.93 13.10 -18.22
C GLY A 20 1.69 12.21 -16.99
N HIS A 21 1.38 10.93 -17.18
CA HIS A 21 1.15 9.94 -16.11
C HIS A 21 2.18 9.95 -14.97
N THR A 22 3.44 10.30 -15.24
CA THR A 22 4.53 10.28 -14.25
C THR A 22 4.50 11.45 -13.26
N LYS A 23 3.95 12.60 -13.65
CA LYS A 23 3.87 13.78 -12.77
C LYS A 23 2.74 13.61 -11.75
N THR A 24 1.56 13.20 -12.22
CA THR A 24 0.38 12.93 -11.40
C THR A 24 0.62 11.80 -10.40
N ASP A 25 1.31 10.74 -10.79
CA ASP A 25 1.64 9.63 -9.88
C ASP A 25 2.59 10.04 -8.75
N LYS A 26 3.57 10.93 -9.03
CA LYS A 26 4.48 11.46 -8.01
C LYS A 26 3.75 12.37 -7.02
N GLU A 27 2.94 13.29 -7.52
CA GLU A 27 2.12 14.18 -6.68
C GLU A 27 1.16 13.38 -5.79
N MET A 28 0.53 12.35 -6.34
CA MET A 28 -0.33 11.45 -5.57
C MET A 28 0.43 10.68 -4.50
N THR A 29 1.63 10.18 -4.82
CA THR A 29 2.49 9.49 -3.86
C THR A 29 2.91 10.41 -2.72
N VAL A 30 3.26 11.66 -3.02
CA VAL A 30 3.59 12.68 -2.01
C VAL A 30 2.39 12.94 -1.10
N PHE A 31 1.21 13.17 -1.69
CA PHE A 31 -0.01 13.39 -0.92
C PHE A 31 -0.34 12.19 0.00
N GLN A 32 -0.30 10.97 -0.55
CA GLN A 32 -0.52 9.75 0.23
C GLN A 32 0.49 9.60 1.35
N THR A 33 1.76 9.90 1.10
CA THR A 33 2.81 9.84 2.12
C THR A 33 2.58 10.86 3.23
N SER A 34 2.29 12.13 2.89
CA SER A 34 2.05 13.19 3.86
C SER A 34 0.85 12.90 4.76
N MET A 35 -0.26 12.45 4.18
CA MET A 35 -1.45 12.10 4.94
C MET A 35 -1.25 10.84 5.79
N CYS A 36 -0.55 9.81 5.29
CA CYS A 36 -0.18 8.65 6.12
C CYS A 36 0.67 9.10 7.31
N SER A 37 1.66 9.97 7.10
CA SER A 37 2.50 10.51 8.17
C SER A 37 1.70 11.27 9.23
N ILE A 38 0.75 12.13 8.80
CA ILE A 38 -0.16 12.83 9.71
C ILE A 38 -1.02 11.82 10.50
N LEU A 39 -1.55 10.79 9.84
CA LEU A 39 -2.37 9.78 10.50
C LEU A 39 -1.56 8.94 11.48
N THR A 40 -0.30 8.59 11.18
CA THR A 40 0.59 7.91 12.13
C THR A 40 0.73 8.69 13.42
N GLN A 41 0.86 10.01 13.34
CA GLN A 41 1.04 10.87 14.52
C GLN A 41 -0.26 11.13 15.26
N LYS A 42 -1.35 11.41 14.54
CA LYS A 42 -2.60 11.90 15.15
C LYS A 42 -3.62 10.79 15.43
N LYS A 43 -3.71 9.80 14.55
CA LYS A 43 -4.76 8.74 14.57
C LYS A 43 -4.21 7.41 14.03
N PRO A 44 -3.21 6.78 14.68
CA PRO A 44 -2.54 5.59 14.13
C PRO A 44 -3.47 4.38 13.99
N ALA A 45 -4.52 4.29 14.82
CA ALA A 45 -5.58 3.27 14.67
C ALA A 45 -6.33 3.40 13.33
N VAL A 46 -6.58 4.65 12.89
CA VAL A 46 -7.26 4.93 11.62
C VAL A 46 -6.35 4.55 10.45
N LEU A 47 -5.06 4.86 10.52
CA LEU A 47 -4.10 4.42 9.49
C LEU A 47 -4.04 2.89 9.38
N TYR A 48 -4.05 2.19 10.51
CA TYR A 48 -4.10 0.73 10.52
C TYR A 48 -5.41 0.18 9.94
N GLY A 49 -6.55 0.78 10.26
CA GLY A 49 -7.83 0.44 9.62
C GLY A 49 -7.78 0.62 8.10
N PHE A 50 -7.24 1.74 7.63
CA PHE A 50 -7.04 1.99 6.20
C PHE A 50 -6.09 0.99 5.55
N PHE A 51 -5.07 0.53 6.26
CA PHE A 51 -4.20 -0.54 5.76
C PHE A 51 -4.99 -1.82 5.50
N LEU A 52 -5.78 -2.27 6.48
CA LEU A 52 -6.59 -3.48 6.35
C LEU A 52 -7.60 -3.36 5.20
N GLU A 53 -8.25 -2.20 5.08
CA GLU A 53 -9.17 -1.94 3.97
C GLU A 53 -8.42 -1.94 2.63
N THR A 54 -7.26 -1.28 2.55
CA THR A 54 -6.40 -1.27 1.35
C THR A 54 -6.04 -2.69 0.92
N MET A 55 -5.73 -3.57 1.86
CA MET A 55 -5.41 -4.97 1.58
C MET A 55 -6.60 -5.77 1.02
N SER A 56 -7.84 -5.37 1.30
CA SER A 56 -9.02 -6.01 0.68
C SER A 56 -9.10 -5.75 -0.84
N TYR A 57 -8.52 -4.65 -1.33
CA TYR A 57 -8.55 -4.26 -2.74
C TYR A 57 -7.45 -4.90 -3.59
N VAL A 58 -6.46 -5.56 -2.99
CA VAL A 58 -5.34 -6.15 -3.77
C VAL A 58 -5.79 -7.36 -4.62
N LYS A 59 -6.95 -7.95 -4.30
CA LYS A 59 -7.58 -9.05 -5.05
C LYS A 59 -8.76 -8.58 -5.92
N ASN A 60 -8.88 -7.28 -6.19
CA ASN A 60 -9.99 -6.73 -6.99
C ASN A 60 -9.87 -7.12 -8.48
N ASP A 61 -10.99 -7.29 -9.18
CA ASP A 61 -11.01 -7.65 -10.61
C ASP A 61 -10.37 -6.57 -11.50
N LEU A 62 -10.47 -5.30 -11.10
CA LEU A 62 -9.92 -4.17 -11.85
C LEU A 62 -8.42 -4.02 -11.59
N LEU A 63 -7.60 -4.25 -12.62
CA LEU A 63 -6.14 -4.17 -12.53
C LEU A 63 -5.64 -2.84 -11.95
N ARG A 64 -6.30 -1.72 -12.29
CA ARG A 64 -5.87 -0.41 -11.80
C ARG A 64 -6.06 -0.27 -10.29
N ILE A 65 -7.11 -0.88 -9.74
CA ILE A 65 -7.35 -0.92 -8.30
C ILE A 65 -6.28 -1.76 -7.62
N ARG A 66 -5.95 -2.94 -8.17
CA ARG A 66 -4.87 -3.78 -7.63
C ARG A 66 -3.54 -3.03 -7.58
N ILE A 67 -3.15 -2.38 -8.69
CA ILE A 67 -1.92 -1.57 -8.76
C ILE A 67 -1.91 -0.49 -7.68
N ALA A 68 -2.98 0.30 -7.59
CA ALA A 68 -3.05 1.39 -6.65
C ALA A 68 -3.08 0.88 -5.19
N ALA A 69 -3.76 -0.23 -4.93
CA ALA A 69 -3.83 -0.84 -3.61
C ALA A 69 -2.46 -1.34 -3.16
N CYS A 70 -1.71 -2.02 -4.04
CA CYS A 70 -0.33 -2.43 -3.75
C CYS A 70 0.55 -1.23 -3.41
N LYS A 71 0.54 -0.17 -4.24
CA LYS A 71 1.33 1.04 -4.00
C LYS A 71 0.98 1.70 -2.66
N LEU A 72 -0.31 1.89 -2.39
CA LEU A 72 -0.78 2.50 -1.15
C LEU A 72 -0.45 1.65 0.09
N ALA A 73 -0.58 0.33 0.00
CA ALA A 73 -0.18 -0.59 1.07
C ALA A 73 1.30 -0.41 1.44
N GLY A 74 2.18 -0.28 0.44
CA GLY A 74 3.61 -0.01 0.68
C GLY A 74 3.85 1.34 1.37
N ILE A 75 3.12 2.39 1.00
CA ILE A 75 3.21 3.70 1.66
C ILE A 75 2.73 3.60 3.12
N ILE A 76 1.60 2.95 3.37
CA ILE A 76 1.05 2.83 4.72
C ILE A 76 2.00 2.02 5.62
N VAL A 77 2.52 0.88 5.16
CA VAL A 77 3.44 0.04 5.96
C VAL A 77 4.69 0.80 6.38
N LYS A 78 5.25 1.65 5.52
CA LYS A 78 6.40 2.52 5.89
C LYS A 78 6.08 3.50 7.02
N GLN A 79 4.82 3.87 7.15
CA GLN A 79 4.37 4.90 8.10
C GLN A 79 3.79 4.29 9.38
N LEU A 80 3.42 3.00 9.39
CA LEU A 80 2.86 2.36 10.59
C LEU A 80 3.87 2.39 11.75
N SER A 81 3.36 2.67 12.94
CA SER A 81 4.19 2.59 14.16
C SER A 81 4.49 1.13 14.52
N VAL A 82 5.59 0.92 15.24
CA VAL A 82 6.02 -0.41 15.71
C VAL A 82 4.91 -1.17 16.44
N HIS A 83 4.06 -0.46 17.20
CA HIS A 83 2.91 -1.05 17.89
C HIS A 83 1.92 -1.74 16.93
N TYR A 84 1.62 -1.12 15.78
CA TYR A 84 0.69 -1.68 14.79
C TYR A 84 1.38 -2.67 13.85
N LEU A 85 2.66 -2.49 13.55
CA LEU A 85 3.45 -3.47 12.81
C LEU A 85 3.46 -4.84 13.50
N LYS A 86 3.53 -4.88 14.83
CA LYS A 86 3.43 -6.13 15.62
C LYS A 86 2.07 -6.82 15.52
N LYS A 87 1.01 -6.11 15.10
CA LYS A 87 -0.34 -6.67 14.92
C LYS A 87 -0.58 -7.20 13.51
N LEU A 88 0.36 -6.99 12.59
CA LEU A 88 0.22 -7.49 11.23
C LEU A 88 0.47 -8.99 11.20
N ASP A 89 -0.39 -9.70 10.49
CA ASP A 89 -0.12 -11.05 10.01
C ASP A 89 0.84 -10.95 8.81
N TRP A 90 2.14 -10.89 9.12
CA TRP A 90 3.20 -10.78 8.11
C TRP A 90 3.22 -11.94 7.12
N PRO A 91 3.05 -13.21 7.55
CA PRO A 91 2.89 -14.32 6.62
C PRO A 91 1.72 -14.12 5.64
N ALA A 92 0.51 -13.82 6.12
CA ALA A 92 -0.65 -13.64 5.24
C ALA A 92 -0.48 -12.46 4.28
N LEU A 93 0.10 -11.36 4.77
CA LEU A 93 0.41 -10.18 3.96
C LEU A 93 1.43 -10.50 2.87
N ARG A 94 2.53 -11.16 3.21
CA ARG A 94 3.57 -11.57 2.25
C ARG A 94 2.99 -12.52 1.20
N ASN A 95 2.23 -13.52 1.63
CA ASN A 95 1.57 -14.48 0.73
C ASN A 95 0.65 -13.76 -0.27
N SER A 96 -0.17 -12.83 0.21
CA SER A 96 -1.08 -12.05 -0.66
C SER A 96 -0.33 -11.26 -1.73
N LEU A 97 0.83 -10.67 -1.40
CA LEU A 97 1.65 -9.93 -2.36
C LEU A 97 2.46 -10.85 -3.29
N GLN A 98 2.87 -12.03 -2.81
CA GLN A 98 3.53 -13.05 -3.62
C GLN A 98 2.56 -13.68 -4.64
N GLU A 99 1.32 -13.93 -4.27
CA GLU A 99 0.26 -14.36 -5.21
C GLU A 99 0.13 -13.37 -6.37
N LEU A 100 0.22 -12.06 -6.10
CA LEU A 100 0.16 -11.03 -7.14
C LEU A 100 1.40 -10.98 -8.05
N GLN A 101 2.50 -11.66 -7.70
CA GLN A 101 3.60 -11.87 -8.65
C GLN A 101 3.22 -12.80 -9.80
N LEU A 102 2.12 -13.56 -9.65
CA LEU A 102 1.57 -14.42 -10.69
C LEU A 102 0.47 -13.72 -11.51
N ASP A 103 0.18 -12.44 -11.24
CA ASP A 103 -0.84 -11.68 -11.97
C ASP A 103 -0.49 -11.61 -13.47
N SER A 104 -1.52 -11.67 -14.32
CA SER A 104 -1.39 -11.51 -15.77
C SER A 104 -0.80 -10.15 -16.17
N ASP A 105 -1.09 -9.10 -15.40
CA ASP A 105 -0.69 -7.74 -15.70
C ASP A 105 0.70 -7.41 -15.12
N PRO A 106 1.67 -6.98 -15.96
CA PRO A 106 3.02 -6.65 -15.49
C PRO A 106 3.07 -5.45 -14.54
N GLY A 107 2.10 -4.52 -14.62
CA GLY A 107 1.99 -3.38 -13.73
C GLY A 107 1.60 -3.80 -12.31
N VAL A 108 0.67 -4.75 -12.19
CA VAL A 108 0.30 -5.37 -10.91
C VAL A 108 1.51 -6.10 -10.30
N ARG A 109 2.18 -6.95 -11.08
CA ARG A 109 3.39 -7.66 -10.63
C ARG A 109 4.45 -6.69 -10.10
N LYS A 110 4.72 -5.61 -10.85
CA LYS A 110 5.67 -4.59 -10.45
C LYS A 110 5.27 -3.91 -9.13
N ALA A 111 4.02 -3.47 -9.01
CA ALA A 111 3.54 -2.79 -7.80
C ALA A 111 3.63 -3.70 -6.56
N ALA A 112 3.24 -4.97 -6.70
CA ALA A 112 3.34 -5.94 -5.61
C ALA A 112 4.81 -6.22 -5.22
N LEU A 113 5.73 -6.29 -6.20
CA LEU A 113 7.15 -6.50 -5.93
C LEU A 113 7.79 -5.32 -5.21
N GLU A 114 7.47 -4.09 -5.62
CA GLU A 114 7.92 -2.87 -4.95
C GLU A 114 7.43 -2.85 -3.50
N THR A 115 6.18 -3.24 -3.25
CA THR A 115 5.64 -3.35 -1.90
C THR A 115 6.31 -4.45 -1.09
N LEU A 116 6.58 -5.63 -1.65
CA LEU A 116 7.35 -6.69 -0.97
C LEU A 116 8.74 -6.19 -0.50
N LYS A 117 9.46 -5.45 -1.35
CA LYS A 117 10.77 -4.87 -0.98
C LYS A 117 10.66 -3.89 0.19
N VAL A 118 9.57 -3.14 0.26
CA VAL A 118 9.27 -2.25 1.39
C VAL A 118 9.07 -3.06 2.67
N LEU A 119 8.28 -4.14 2.59
CA LEU A 119 8.07 -5.04 3.74
C LEU A 119 9.39 -5.64 4.21
N ASP A 120 10.26 -6.10 3.31
CA ASP A 120 11.57 -6.66 3.66
C ASP A 120 12.48 -5.62 4.34
N SER A 121 12.47 -4.38 3.84
CA SER A 121 13.28 -3.28 4.40
C SER A 121 12.77 -2.88 5.79
N CYS A 122 11.46 -2.73 5.93
CA CYS A 122 10.82 -2.51 7.23
C CYS A 122 11.10 -3.69 8.16
N SER A 123 11.12 -4.92 7.62
CA SER A 123 11.28 -6.13 8.41
C SER A 123 12.70 -6.31 8.95
N GLN A 124 13.71 -5.70 8.34
CA GLN A 124 15.06 -5.68 8.90
C GLN A 124 15.19 -4.55 9.94
N HIS A 125 14.67 -3.36 9.62
CA HIS A 125 14.79 -2.19 10.47
C HIS A 125 14.12 -2.37 11.84
N TRP A 126 12.90 -2.90 11.87
CA TRP A 126 12.18 -3.16 13.12
C TRP A 126 12.74 -4.36 13.93
N GLN A 127 13.37 -5.37 13.31
CA GLN A 127 14.02 -6.49 14.01
C GLN A 127 15.17 -5.95 14.84
N LEU A 128 15.98 -5.09 14.21
CA LEU A 128 17.04 -4.34 14.87
C LEU A 128 16.49 -3.41 15.97
N ALA A 129 15.38 -2.71 15.73
CA ALA A 129 14.79 -1.80 16.72
C ALA A 129 14.10 -2.49 17.90
N LEU A 130 13.66 -3.75 17.72
CA LEU A 130 12.95 -4.53 18.73
C LEU A 130 13.86 -5.48 19.51
N GLY A 131 15.14 -5.59 19.16
CA GLY A 131 16.06 -6.53 19.79
C GLY A 131 15.64 -7.99 19.65
N LEU A 132 14.83 -8.30 18.63
CA LEU A 132 14.49 -9.66 18.27
C LEU A 132 15.60 -10.21 17.37
N PRO A 133 16.08 -11.44 17.58
CA PRO A 133 17.16 -12.04 16.80
C PRO A 133 16.81 -12.14 15.31
#